data_AF-A0A100IQB1-F1
#
_entry.id   AF-A0A100IQB1-F1
#
_cell.length_a   1.000
_cell.length_b   1.000
_cell.length_c   1.000
_cell.angle_alpha   90.00
_cell.angle_beta   90.00
_cell.angle_gamma   90.00
#
_symmetry.space_group_name_H-M   'P 1'
#
loop_
_entity.id
_entity.type
_entity.pdbx_description
1 polymer ?
#
loop_
_entity_poly.entity_id
_entity_poly.type
_entity_poly.pdbx_seq_one_letter_code
_entity_poly.pdbx_strand_id
1 'polypeptide(L)'
;MVGKRKREAAVVSRTTKVDEEEKTTPQTETTDASATDIFRKFFEAQFQPLEVPGGQVTRGDESDEEDSEDEDFEEGSESGSDWDGLSGEEDEAPVEVVEHRDIKSQDLLDKKARKAFMTSKPPSYSEEPKPAKKKAKKEKSDDDEEDAMDADNLKNDLALQRLLKESHLLESANELAPTGKNRIKALDLRMQELGAKASLYKQKMPTAHRRGIKEKAEMKEDRRRREAKENGIILEKPAPKSNPASTKRRERGVGGASIGKFAGGALNLSKRDVAAIQGPRRTTKGKGRGRGRR
;
A
#
# COMPACT_ATOMS: atom_id res chain seq x y z
N MET A 1 -59.80 50.77 -6.95
CA MET A 1 -58.72 51.11 -6.00
C MET A 1 -57.92 49.84 -5.74
N VAL A 2 -56.63 49.96 -5.39
CA VAL A 2 -55.60 48.90 -5.22
C VAL A 2 -54.79 48.57 -6.49
N GLY A 3 -53.79 49.42 -6.76
CA GLY A 3 -52.84 49.29 -7.85
C GLY A 3 -51.71 48.27 -7.55
N LYS A 4 -51.33 47.52 -8.59
CA LYS A 4 -50.21 46.59 -8.58
C LYS A 4 -48.91 47.39 -8.78
N ARG A 5 -48.06 47.49 -7.75
CA ARG A 5 -46.69 48.01 -7.92
C ARG A 5 -45.75 46.85 -8.25
N LYS A 6 -45.16 46.89 -9.45
CA LYS A 6 -43.98 46.11 -9.80
C LYS A 6 -42.79 46.65 -9.00
N ARG A 7 -42.01 45.79 -8.36
CA ARG A 7 -40.70 46.17 -7.81
C ARG A 7 -39.65 45.79 -8.84
N GLU A 8 -39.05 46.78 -9.46
CA GLU A 8 -37.81 46.66 -10.24
C GLU A 8 -36.68 46.34 -9.24
N ALA A 9 -35.95 45.24 -9.46
CA ALA A 9 -34.78 44.89 -8.67
C ALA A 9 -33.55 45.55 -9.30
N ALA A 10 -33.06 46.62 -8.69
CA ALA A 10 -31.82 47.27 -9.09
C ALA A 10 -30.63 46.39 -8.68
N VAL A 11 -29.89 45.88 -9.68
CA VAL A 11 -28.61 45.20 -9.49
C VAL A 11 -27.55 46.27 -9.23
N VAL A 12 -27.03 46.29 -8.00
CA VAL A 12 -25.91 47.16 -7.59
C VAL A 12 -24.60 46.47 -7.99
N SER A 13 -23.94 46.94 -9.04
CA SER A 13 -22.54 46.60 -9.33
C SER A 13 -21.63 47.44 -8.42
N ARG A 14 -20.78 46.76 -7.64
CA ARG A 14 -19.71 47.40 -6.87
C ARG A 14 -18.62 47.86 -7.84
N THR A 15 -18.42 49.16 -7.91
CA THR A 15 -17.23 49.78 -8.49
C THR A 15 -16.20 49.95 -7.37
N THR A 16 -15.06 49.26 -7.48
CA THR A 16 -13.89 49.51 -6.64
C THR A 16 -12.99 50.49 -7.38
N LYS A 17 -12.80 51.66 -6.75
CA LYS A 17 -11.93 52.73 -7.19
C LYS A 17 -10.47 52.27 -7.18
N VAL A 18 -9.75 52.66 -8.23
CA VAL A 18 -8.30 52.63 -8.39
C VAL A 18 -7.84 54.06 -8.15
N ASP A 19 -6.91 54.25 -7.22
CA ASP A 19 -5.92 55.33 -7.04
C ASP A 19 -4.91 54.75 -6.02
N GLU A 20 -3.59 54.83 -6.07
CA GLU A 20 -2.55 55.30 -6.99
C GLU A 20 -1.21 54.72 -6.45
N GLU A 21 -0.17 54.76 -7.28
CA GLU A 21 1.29 54.77 -6.96
C GLU A 21 2.08 53.45 -6.77
N GLU A 22 2.82 53.14 -7.84
CA GLU A 22 4.21 52.74 -7.90
C GLU A 22 4.73 51.63 -6.96
N LYS A 23 4.87 50.43 -7.52
CA LYS A 23 6.09 49.64 -7.35
C LYS A 23 6.31 48.76 -8.56
N THR A 24 7.47 48.98 -9.17
CA THR A 24 8.08 48.24 -10.26
C THR A 24 8.01 46.74 -10.04
N THR A 25 7.45 46.01 -11.01
CA THR A 25 7.86 44.63 -11.29
C THR A 25 9.23 44.69 -11.98
N PRO A 26 10.09 43.69 -11.74
CA PRO A 26 10.15 42.66 -12.77
C PRO A 26 10.06 41.24 -12.19
N GLN A 27 9.35 40.42 -12.96
CA GLN A 27 9.72 39.07 -13.36
C GLN A 27 10.39 38.15 -12.33
N THR A 28 9.62 37.13 -11.97
CA THR A 28 10.03 35.93 -11.24
C THR A 28 10.98 35.08 -12.07
N GLU A 29 12.27 35.40 -12.05
CA GLU A 29 13.38 34.53 -12.48
C GLU A 29 14.57 34.66 -11.51
N THR A 30 14.37 34.46 -10.20
CA THR A 30 15.50 34.59 -9.25
C THR A 30 15.51 33.59 -8.07
N THR A 31 14.56 32.65 -7.98
CA THR A 31 14.57 31.70 -6.86
C THR A 31 15.70 30.68 -6.95
N ASP A 32 16.10 30.28 -8.15
CA ASP A 32 17.11 29.22 -8.35
C ASP A 32 18.55 29.73 -8.13
N ALA A 33 18.82 31.00 -8.46
CA ALA A 33 20.08 31.67 -8.12
C ALA A 33 20.24 31.79 -6.59
N SER A 34 19.16 32.12 -5.87
CA SER A 34 19.21 32.25 -4.41
C SER A 34 19.46 30.92 -3.68
N ALA A 35 18.89 29.81 -4.18
CA ALA A 35 19.09 28.49 -3.60
C ALA A 35 20.50 27.96 -3.85
N THR A 36 21.02 28.13 -5.07
CA THR A 36 22.39 27.72 -5.43
C THR A 36 23.45 28.50 -4.66
N ASP A 37 23.23 29.80 -4.40
CA ASP A 37 24.11 30.63 -3.58
C ASP A 37 24.14 30.21 -2.11
N ILE A 38 23.01 29.74 -1.57
CA ILE A 38 22.95 29.21 -0.19
C ILE A 38 23.79 27.93 -0.08
N PHE A 39 23.70 27.02 -1.06
CA PHE A 39 24.50 25.80 -1.07
C PHE A 39 25.99 26.08 -1.27
N ARG A 40 26.36 27.05 -2.12
CA ARG A 40 27.76 27.49 -2.28
C ARG A 40 28.35 28.02 -0.99
N LYS A 41 27.64 28.91 -0.29
CA LYS A 41 28.08 29.45 1.01
C LYS A 41 28.26 28.36 2.08
N PHE A 42 27.36 27.39 2.10
CA PHE A 42 27.45 26.27 3.04
C PHE A 42 28.63 25.34 2.71
N PHE A 43 28.87 25.12 1.41
CA PHE A 43 29.99 24.32 0.92
C PHE A 43 31.33 24.99 1.21
N GLU A 44 31.48 26.28 0.91
CA GLU A 44 32.71 27.07 1.21
C GLU A 44 33.00 27.17 2.71
N ALA A 45 31.96 27.17 3.55
CA ALA A 45 32.14 27.16 5.00
C ALA A 45 32.64 25.81 5.55
N GLN A 46 32.28 24.70 4.88
CA GLN A 46 32.71 23.35 5.28
C GLN A 46 34.03 22.91 4.62
N PHE A 47 34.29 23.39 3.42
CA PHE A 47 35.45 23.04 2.62
C PHE A 47 36.24 24.31 2.30
N GLN A 48 37.42 24.44 2.90
CA GLN A 48 38.35 25.49 2.51
C GLN A 48 38.70 25.31 1.02
N PRO A 49 38.81 26.40 0.24
CA PRO A 49 39.21 26.31 -1.16
C PRO A 49 40.55 25.57 -1.26
N LEU A 50 40.59 24.51 -2.05
CA LEU A 50 41.82 23.78 -2.32
C LEU A 50 42.78 24.69 -3.09
N GLU A 51 43.98 24.90 -2.58
CA GLU A 51 45.05 25.58 -3.32
C GLU A 51 45.47 24.69 -4.48
N VAL A 52 44.94 24.98 -5.67
CA VAL A 52 45.38 24.33 -6.90
C VAL A 52 46.66 25.02 -7.35
N PRO A 53 47.81 24.32 -7.47
CA PRO A 53 49.01 24.93 -8.03
C PRO A 53 48.83 25.08 -9.54
N GLY A 54 48.26 26.22 -9.95
CA GLY A 54 48.16 26.62 -11.36
C GLY A 54 46.90 27.41 -11.71
N GLY A 55 47.00 28.74 -11.66
CA GLY A 55 46.26 29.68 -12.53
C GLY A 55 44.79 30.00 -12.18
N GLN A 56 44.53 31.27 -11.89
CA GLN A 56 43.19 31.85 -11.80
C GLN A 56 42.43 31.69 -13.13
N VAL A 57 41.26 31.05 -13.11
CA VAL A 57 40.31 31.11 -14.24
C VAL A 57 39.42 32.34 -14.03
N THR A 58 39.72 33.41 -14.76
CA THR A 58 38.85 34.59 -14.88
C THR A 58 37.61 34.20 -15.70
N ARG A 59 36.41 34.27 -15.11
CA ARG A 59 35.14 34.28 -15.86
C ARG A 59 34.79 35.73 -16.16
N GLY A 60 34.95 36.13 -17.43
CA GLY A 60 34.41 37.38 -17.98
C GLY A 60 32.94 37.21 -18.35
N ASP A 61 32.17 38.26 -18.12
CA ASP A 61 30.74 38.40 -18.39
C ASP A 61 30.58 39.43 -19.51
N GLU A 62 30.11 39.02 -20.69
CA GLU A 62 29.80 39.90 -21.84
C GLU A 62 28.55 39.39 -22.58
N SER A 63 27.41 40.04 -22.28
CA SER A 63 26.30 40.53 -23.12
C SER A 63 25.99 39.92 -24.51
N ASP A 64 24.72 39.52 -24.66
CA ASP A 64 23.79 39.49 -25.83
C ASP A 64 24.27 39.86 -27.25
N GLU A 65 23.96 39.01 -28.25
CA GLU A 65 23.19 39.34 -29.48
C GLU A 65 23.00 38.12 -30.43
N GLU A 66 21.73 37.87 -30.78
CA GLU A 66 21.12 37.35 -32.03
C GLU A 66 21.45 35.97 -32.66
N ASP A 67 20.40 35.13 -32.64
CA ASP A 67 19.72 34.40 -33.75
C ASP A 67 20.43 33.30 -34.59
N SER A 68 19.58 32.38 -35.05
CA SER A 68 19.70 31.37 -36.13
C SER A 68 20.10 29.91 -35.81
N GLU A 69 19.07 29.05 -35.94
CA GLU A 69 19.00 27.77 -36.67
C GLU A 69 19.79 26.57 -36.10
N ASP A 70 19.09 25.58 -35.51
CA ASP A 70 18.69 24.31 -36.14
C ASP A 70 19.87 23.55 -36.77
N GLU A 71 20.28 22.42 -36.16
CA GLU A 71 20.36 21.10 -36.80
C GLU A 71 21.13 20.08 -35.96
N ASP A 72 20.41 18.98 -35.71
CA ASP A 72 20.78 17.57 -35.64
C ASP A 72 22.17 17.09 -35.17
N PHE A 73 22.08 16.12 -34.27
CA PHE A 73 23.16 15.36 -33.68
C PHE A 73 23.35 14.07 -34.49
N GLU A 74 24.41 13.94 -35.29
CA GLU A 74 24.90 12.62 -35.67
C GLU A 74 26.39 12.57 -36.08
N GLU A 75 27.02 11.51 -35.57
CA GLU A 75 28.11 10.72 -36.17
C GLU A 75 29.59 11.18 -36.07
N GLY A 76 30.30 10.48 -35.18
CA GLY A 76 31.41 9.61 -35.57
C GLY A 76 32.78 10.22 -35.87
N SER A 77 33.80 9.81 -35.12
CA SER A 77 34.98 9.15 -35.72
C SER A 77 35.91 8.58 -34.65
N GLU A 78 36.35 7.35 -34.89
CA GLU A 78 37.32 6.58 -34.15
C GLU A 78 38.68 7.27 -34.04
N SER A 79 39.35 7.10 -32.89
CA SER A 79 40.80 7.04 -32.88
C SER A 79 41.24 6.01 -31.85
N GLY A 80 41.60 4.83 -32.35
CA GLY A 80 42.25 3.78 -31.60
C GLY A 80 43.63 4.26 -31.14
N SER A 81 43.90 4.10 -29.84
CA SER A 81 45.25 4.14 -29.31
C SER A 81 45.57 2.73 -28.82
N ASP A 82 46.20 1.98 -29.71
CA ASP A 82 46.76 0.65 -29.48
C ASP A 82 47.68 0.66 -28.25
N TRP A 83 47.38 -0.25 -27.32
CA TRP A 83 48.18 -0.51 -26.14
C TRP A 83 49.42 -1.32 -26.55
N ASP A 84 50.56 -0.64 -26.61
CA ASP A 84 51.85 -1.19 -27.05
C ASP A 84 52.37 -2.25 -26.07
N GLY A 85 52.61 -3.46 -26.60
CA GLY A 85 53.03 -4.62 -25.84
C GLY A 85 54.47 -4.48 -25.37
N LEU A 86 54.69 -4.70 -24.07
CA LEU A 86 56.01 -4.77 -23.45
C LEU A 86 56.87 -5.83 -24.16
N SER A 87 57.76 -5.38 -25.03
CA SER A 87 58.89 -6.14 -25.55
C SER A 87 60.04 -6.04 -24.54
N GLY A 88 60.32 -7.16 -23.86
CA GLY A 88 61.36 -7.25 -22.85
C GLY A 88 61.68 -8.71 -22.55
N GLU A 89 62.79 -9.15 -23.12
CA GLU A 89 63.37 -10.48 -23.16
C GLU A 89 63.85 -10.97 -21.78
N GLU A 90 63.50 -12.22 -21.47
CA GLU A 90 64.20 -13.22 -20.64
C GLU A 90 64.92 -12.74 -19.36
N ASP A 91 64.24 -12.90 -18.23
CA ASP A 91 64.81 -13.53 -17.02
C ASP A 91 63.65 -13.97 -16.12
N GLU A 92 63.49 -15.29 -15.95
CA GLU A 92 62.50 -15.92 -15.08
C GLU A 92 62.83 -15.65 -13.59
N ALA A 93 62.60 -14.43 -13.12
CA ALA A 93 62.50 -14.17 -11.69
C ALA A 93 61.11 -14.64 -11.21
N PRO A 94 61.00 -15.53 -10.21
CA PRO A 94 59.70 -15.94 -9.69
C PRO A 94 58.98 -14.71 -9.14
N VAL A 95 57.82 -14.39 -9.70
CA VAL A 95 56.98 -13.28 -9.24
C VAL A 95 56.49 -13.63 -7.83
N GLU A 96 57.00 -12.92 -6.83
CA GLU A 96 56.52 -13.03 -5.45
C GLU A 96 55.21 -12.25 -5.30
N VAL A 97 54.08 -12.96 -5.39
CA VAL A 97 52.76 -12.38 -5.17
C VAL A 97 52.49 -12.35 -3.67
N VAL A 98 52.72 -11.18 -3.04
CA VAL A 98 52.30 -10.94 -1.66
C VAL A 98 50.82 -10.53 -1.66
N GLU A 99 49.93 -11.49 -1.37
CA GLU A 99 48.52 -11.19 -1.09
C GLU A 99 48.38 -10.54 0.30
N HIS A 100 48.20 -9.22 0.33
CA HIS A 100 47.68 -8.55 1.51
C HIS A 100 46.17 -8.78 1.58
N ARG A 101 45.76 -9.80 2.35
CA ARG A 101 44.37 -9.86 2.81
C ARG A 101 44.21 -8.77 3.84
N ASP A 102 43.45 -7.72 3.49
CA ASP A 102 42.94 -6.74 4.43
C ASP A 102 41.95 -7.42 5.37
N ILE A 103 42.48 -8.23 6.29
CA ILE A 103 41.78 -8.58 7.51
C ILE A 103 41.70 -7.25 8.22
N LYS A 104 40.58 -6.53 8.02
CA LYS A 104 40.21 -5.32 8.77
C LYS A 104 40.72 -5.54 10.18
N SER A 105 41.76 -4.78 10.53
CA SER A 105 42.53 -4.93 11.75
C SER A 105 41.61 -5.39 12.85
N GLN A 106 41.72 -6.65 13.24
CA GLN A 106 40.99 -7.17 14.38
C GLN A 106 41.47 -6.27 15.50
N ASP A 107 40.67 -5.29 15.92
CA ASP A 107 41.16 -4.19 16.74
C ASP A 107 41.70 -4.83 18.03
N LEU A 108 43.02 -4.94 18.09
CA LEU A 108 43.77 -5.82 18.97
C LEU A 108 43.76 -5.18 20.34
N LEU A 109 42.66 -5.36 21.09
CA LEU A 109 42.52 -5.44 22.54
C LEU A 109 41.09 -5.05 22.94
N ASP A 110 40.42 -5.91 23.72
CA ASP A 110 39.16 -5.57 24.39
C ASP A 110 39.29 -4.20 25.09
N LYS A 111 38.26 -3.35 25.00
CA LYS A 111 38.24 -1.99 25.58
C LYS A 111 38.65 -2.00 27.06
N LYS A 112 38.41 -3.11 27.76
CA LYS A 112 38.86 -3.34 29.14
C LYS A 112 40.38 -3.54 29.23
N ALA A 113 40.97 -4.35 28.35
CA ALA A 113 42.41 -4.60 28.30
C ALA A 113 43.18 -3.33 27.90
N ARG A 114 42.68 -2.56 26.93
CA ARG A 114 43.28 -1.27 26.55
C ARG A 114 43.27 -0.25 27.68
N LYS A 115 42.21 -0.21 28.51
CA LYS A 115 42.14 0.66 29.70
C LYS A 115 43.08 0.20 30.81
N ALA A 116 43.21 -1.09 31.04
CA ALA A 116 44.17 -1.61 32.03
C ALA A 116 45.60 -1.23 31.63
N PHE A 117 45.95 -1.34 30.35
CA PHE A 117 47.28 -1.02 29.85
C PHE A 117 47.57 0.49 29.78
N MET A 118 46.59 1.31 29.40
CA MET A 118 46.78 2.76 29.19
C MET A 118 46.51 3.62 30.43
N THR A 119 46.29 3.02 31.60
CA THR A 119 46.19 3.78 32.86
C THR A 119 47.48 3.62 33.66
N SER A 120 47.85 4.63 34.44
CA SER A 120 49.11 4.69 35.21
C SER A 120 49.24 3.64 36.33
N LYS A 121 48.33 2.66 36.38
CA LYS A 121 48.30 1.60 37.38
C LYS A 121 48.84 0.31 36.74
N PRO A 122 49.98 -0.22 37.21
CA PRO A 122 50.51 -1.46 36.66
C PRO A 122 49.53 -2.63 36.86
N PRO A 123 49.39 -3.55 35.90
CA PRO A 123 48.53 -4.71 36.05
C PRO A 123 49.03 -5.57 37.22
N SER A 124 48.17 -5.81 38.21
CA SER A 124 48.53 -6.59 39.39
C SER A 124 48.41 -8.09 39.11
N TYR A 125 49.44 -8.87 39.46
CA TYR A 125 49.53 -10.32 39.14
C TYR A 125 48.60 -11.21 39.98
N SER A 126 47.75 -10.63 40.84
CA SER A 126 46.85 -11.35 41.76
C SER A 126 45.37 -11.21 41.42
N GLU A 127 45.03 -10.58 40.29
CA GLU A 127 43.64 -10.43 39.88
C GLU A 127 43.20 -11.62 39.03
N GLU A 128 42.69 -12.65 39.71
CA GLU A 128 41.70 -13.54 39.10
C GLU A 128 40.58 -12.70 38.45
N PRO A 129 40.00 -13.15 37.32
CA PRO A 129 39.03 -12.37 36.57
C PRO A 129 37.81 -12.09 37.44
N LYS A 130 37.79 -10.93 38.10
CA LYS A 130 36.60 -10.45 38.79
C LYS A 130 35.51 -10.33 37.73
N PRO A 131 34.39 -11.07 37.84
CA PRO A 131 33.31 -10.96 36.90
C PRO A 131 32.92 -9.49 36.86
N ALA A 132 32.86 -8.93 35.65
CA ALA A 132 32.43 -7.56 35.47
C ALA A 132 31.14 -7.39 36.27
N LYS A 133 31.14 -6.49 37.26
CA LYS A 133 29.89 -6.00 37.84
C LYS A 133 29.14 -5.37 36.68
N LYS A 134 28.30 -6.17 36.02
CA LYS A 134 27.23 -5.68 35.17
C LYS A 134 26.54 -4.65 36.06
N LYS A 135 26.67 -3.36 35.73
CA LYS A 135 25.59 -2.44 36.11
C LYS A 135 24.37 -3.16 35.59
N ALA A 136 23.44 -3.50 36.47
CA ALA A 136 22.13 -3.95 36.06
C ALA A 136 21.53 -2.80 35.24
N LYS A 137 21.84 -2.74 33.94
CA LYS A 137 20.78 -2.55 32.97
C LYS A 137 19.77 -3.59 33.42
N LYS A 138 18.54 -3.15 33.72
CA LYS A 138 17.40 -4.06 33.65
C LYS A 138 17.66 -4.89 32.40
N GLU A 139 18.04 -6.16 32.58
CA GLU A 139 17.87 -7.14 31.55
C GLU A 139 16.35 -7.06 31.38
N LYS A 140 15.92 -6.31 30.35
CA LYS A 140 14.66 -6.64 29.72
C LYS A 140 14.82 -8.13 29.47
N SER A 141 13.97 -8.94 30.10
CA SER A 141 13.97 -10.36 29.79
C SER A 141 13.94 -10.49 28.26
N ASP A 142 14.54 -11.53 27.68
CA ASP A 142 14.36 -11.79 26.25
C ASP A 142 12.85 -11.72 25.89
N ASP A 143 11.99 -12.14 26.81
CA ASP A 143 10.52 -11.94 26.82
C ASP A 143 10.06 -10.48 26.63
N ASP A 144 10.67 -9.49 27.31
CA ASP A 144 10.32 -8.06 27.18
C ASP A 144 10.80 -7.46 25.84
N GLU A 145 11.83 -8.03 25.22
CA GLU A 145 12.32 -7.63 23.90
C GLU A 145 11.49 -8.31 22.79
N GLU A 146 11.14 -9.58 22.95
CA GLU A 146 10.22 -10.32 22.09
C GLU A 146 8.83 -9.69 22.07
N ASP A 147 8.26 -9.35 23.24
CA ASP A 147 6.98 -8.65 23.35
C ASP A 147 6.97 -7.27 22.66
N ALA A 148 8.11 -6.56 22.71
CA ALA A 148 8.26 -5.27 22.04
C ALA A 148 8.30 -5.42 20.51
N MET A 149 9.01 -6.44 20.02
CA MET A 149 9.09 -6.75 18.59
C MET A 149 7.74 -7.23 18.06
N ASP A 150 7.01 -8.03 18.82
CA ASP A 150 5.66 -8.47 18.49
C ASP A 150 4.67 -7.30 18.46
N ALA A 151 4.75 -6.39 19.42
CA ALA A 151 3.95 -5.17 19.40
C ALA A 151 4.25 -4.29 18.18
N ASP A 152 5.50 -4.21 17.74
CA ASP A 152 5.89 -3.46 16.54
C ASP A 152 5.45 -4.15 15.25
N ASN A 153 5.55 -5.47 15.17
CA ASN A 153 5.01 -6.27 14.06
C ASN A 153 3.49 -6.08 13.93
N LEU A 154 2.75 -6.11 15.04
CA LEU A 154 1.31 -5.86 15.04
C LEU A 154 0.96 -4.44 14.57
N LYS A 155 1.76 -3.42 14.96
CA LYS A 155 1.57 -2.05 14.46
C LYS A 155 1.84 -1.95 12.96
N ASN A 156 2.87 -2.63 12.48
CA ASN A 156 3.23 -2.66 11.06
C ASN A 156 2.13 -3.34 10.24
N ASP A 157 1.63 -4.48 10.71
CA ASP A 157 0.51 -5.19 10.08
C ASP A 157 -0.76 -4.33 10.06
N LEU A 158 -1.05 -3.62 11.14
CA LEU A 158 -2.18 -2.69 11.19
C LEU A 158 -2.00 -1.55 10.16
N ALA A 159 -0.79 -0.99 10.08
CA ALA A 159 -0.46 0.05 9.09
C ALA A 159 -0.62 -0.48 7.66
N LEU A 160 -0.16 -1.71 7.38
CA LEU A 160 -0.30 -2.38 6.10
C LEU A 160 -1.77 -2.64 5.75
N GLN A 161 -2.57 -3.14 6.70
CA GLN A 161 -4.00 -3.35 6.51
C GLN A 161 -4.73 -2.04 6.17
N ARG A 162 -4.41 -0.95 6.87
CA ARG A 162 -4.95 0.38 6.56
C ARG A 162 -4.57 0.82 5.16
N LEU A 163 -3.29 0.70 4.79
CA LEU A 163 -2.78 1.08 3.47
C LEU A 163 -3.49 0.33 2.34
N LEU A 164 -3.63 -1.00 2.46
CA LEU A 164 -4.27 -1.81 1.42
C LEU A 164 -5.76 -1.45 1.26
N LYS A 165 -6.49 -1.27 2.36
CA LYS A 165 -7.92 -0.94 2.34
C LYS A 165 -8.19 0.51 1.90
N GLU A 166 -7.33 1.44 2.30
CA GLU A 166 -7.46 2.87 2.02
C GLU A 166 -6.75 3.29 0.71
N SER A 167 -6.05 2.38 0.03
CA SER A 167 -5.28 2.64 -1.21
C SER A 167 -6.06 3.40 -2.28
N HIS A 168 -7.34 3.09 -2.48
CA HIS A 168 -8.22 3.79 -3.43
C HIS A 168 -8.45 5.28 -3.12
N LEU A 169 -8.26 5.69 -1.86
CA LEU A 169 -8.30 7.11 -1.47
C LEU A 169 -6.95 7.81 -1.71
N LEU A 170 -5.88 7.04 -1.81
CA LEU A 170 -4.51 7.51 -2.00
C LEU A 170 -4.05 7.43 -3.46
N GLU A 171 -4.77 6.72 -4.34
CA GLU A 171 -4.39 6.53 -5.75
C GLU A 171 -4.19 7.84 -6.53
N SER A 172 -4.89 8.91 -6.15
CA SER A 172 -4.72 10.26 -6.75
C SER A 172 -3.83 11.20 -5.93
N ALA A 173 -3.30 10.76 -4.80
CA ALA A 173 -2.47 11.54 -3.91
C ALA A 173 -1.01 11.08 -3.99
N ASN A 174 -0.07 12.02 -4.00
CA ASN A 174 1.36 11.70 -4.03
C ASN A 174 1.93 11.28 -2.66
N GLU A 175 1.14 11.42 -1.59
CA GLU A 175 1.56 11.16 -0.22
C GLU A 175 0.84 9.94 0.35
N LEU A 176 1.57 9.10 1.08
CA LEU A 176 1.05 7.87 1.67
C LEU A 176 0.12 8.12 2.87
N ALA A 177 0.25 9.28 3.52
CA ALA A 177 -0.61 9.69 4.61
C ALA A 177 -1.88 10.37 4.04
N PRO A 178 -3.09 9.92 4.42
CA PRO A 178 -4.31 10.57 3.94
C PRO A 178 -4.46 11.96 4.57
N THR A 179 -4.41 13.01 3.74
CA THR A 179 -4.57 14.41 4.17
C THR A 179 -5.95 14.98 3.78
N GLY A 180 -6.34 16.11 4.39
CA GLY A 180 -7.54 16.87 4.04
C GLY A 180 -8.84 16.06 4.03
N LYS A 181 -9.51 15.99 2.87
CA LYS A 181 -10.78 15.27 2.69
C LYS A 181 -10.60 13.75 2.73
N ASN A 182 -9.49 13.23 2.22
CA ASN A 182 -9.18 11.81 2.23
C ASN A 182 -8.91 11.32 3.64
N ARG A 183 -8.33 12.17 4.50
CA ARG A 183 -8.21 11.91 5.95
C ARG A 183 -9.56 11.59 6.59
N ILE A 184 -10.59 12.39 6.33
CA ILE A 184 -11.90 12.21 6.97
C ILE A 184 -12.58 10.93 6.45
N LYS A 185 -12.44 10.62 5.16
CA LYS A 185 -12.92 9.35 4.58
C LYS A 185 -12.19 8.14 5.14
N ALA A 186 -10.87 8.20 5.26
CA ALA A 186 -10.06 7.15 5.88
C ALA A 186 -10.47 6.93 7.33
N LEU A 187 -10.69 8.00 8.11
CA LEU A 187 -11.20 7.88 9.48
C LEU A 187 -12.59 7.22 9.54
N ASP A 188 -13.50 7.54 8.61
CA ASP A 188 -14.81 6.88 8.53
C ASP A 188 -14.69 5.38 8.21
N LEU A 189 -13.80 4.99 7.28
CA LEU A 189 -13.51 3.57 6.99
C LEU A 189 -12.93 2.84 8.21
N ARG A 190 -11.95 3.45 8.91
CA ARG A 190 -11.38 2.88 10.14
C ARG A 190 -12.44 2.66 11.22
N MET A 191 -13.38 3.59 11.37
CA MET A 191 -14.49 3.41 12.32
C MET A 191 -15.43 2.28 11.91
N GLN A 192 -15.71 2.10 10.62
CA GLN A 192 -16.50 0.98 10.12
C GLN A 192 -15.80 -0.36 10.37
N GLU A 193 -14.48 -0.44 10.17
CA GLU A 193 -13.68 -1.63 10.46
C GLU A 193 -13.69 -1.98 11.95
N LEU A 194 -13.68 -0.98 12.83
CA LEU A 194 -13.85 -1.17 14.28
C LEU A 194 -15.28 -1.59 14.68
N GLY A 195 -16.24 -1.62 13.73
CA GLY A 195 -17.59 -2.11 13.95
C GLY A 195 -18.69 -1.03 13.93
N ALA A 196 -18.41 0.19 13.47
CA ALA A 196 -19.45 1.19 13.28
C ALA A 196 -20.47 0.72 12.22
N LYS A 197 -21.74 0.63 12.62
CA LYS A 197 -22.83 0.11 11.76
C LYS A 197 -23.24 1.05 10.62
N ALA A 198 -22.82 2.31 10.67
CA ALA A 198 -23.18 3.33 9.68
C ALA A 198 -22.00 4.25 9.40
N SER A 199 -21.82 4.62 8.13
CA SER A 199 -20.92 5.67 7.69
C SER A 199 -21.42 7.05 8.11
N LEU A 200 -20.49 7.93 8.49
CA LEU A 200 -20.76 9.36 8.70
C LEU A 200 -21.25 10.06 7.43
N TYR A 201 -20.90 9.55 6.25
CA TYR A 201 -21.28 10.12 4.95
C TYR A 201 -22.67 9.68 4.47
N LYS A 202 -23.43 8.93 5.29
CA LYS A 202 -24.78 8.49 4.93
C LYS A 202 -25.76 9.66 4.97
N GLN A 203 -26.13 10.18 3.80
CA GLN A 203 -27.11 11.27 3.65
C GLN A 203 -28.55 10.77 3.47
N LYS A 204 -29.53 11.57 3.94
CA LYS A 204 -30.96 11.32 3.70
C LYS A 204 -31.33 11.82 2.30
N MET A 205 -31.54 10.91 1.36
CA MET A 205 -31.96 11.23 -0.01
C MET A 205 -33.37 10.69 -0.34
N PRO A 206 -34.14 11.38 -1.21
CA PRO A 206 -35.37 10.83 -1.78
C PRO A 206 -35.16 9.47 -2.44
N THR A 207 -36.17 8.61 -2.36
CA THR A 207 -36.09 7.22 -2.81
C THR A 207 -35.79 7.09 -4.30
N ALA A 208 -36.38 7.94 -5.14
CA ALA A 208 -36.17 7.97 -6.58
C ALA A 208 -34.71 8.28 -6.95
N HIS A 209 -34.13 9.35 -6.39
CA HIS A 209 -32.73 9.72 -6.63
C HIS A 209 -31.78 8.65 -6.13
N ARG A 210 -32.05 8.08 -4.95
CA ARG A 210 -31.23 7.01 -4.37
C ARG A 210 -31.24 5.75 -5.26
N ARG A 211 -32.37 5.40 -5.86
CA ARG A 211 -32.45 4.27 -6.80
C ARG A 211 -31.66 4.58 -8.08
N GLY A 212 -31.87 5.75 -8.68
CA GLY A 212 -31.15 6.15 -9.88
C GLY A 212 -29.62 6.21 -9.72
N ILE A 213 -29.12 6.69 -8.58
CA ILE A 213 -27.68 6.70 -8.28
C ILE A 213 -27.13 5.27 -8.20
N LYS A 214 -27.85 4.36 -7.54
CA LYS A 214 -27.45 2.95 -7.43
C LYS A 214 -27.48 2.26 -8.79
N GLU A 215 -28.55 2.41 -9.54
CA GLU A 215 -28.69 1.84 -10.89
C GLU A 215 -27.59 2.36 -11.83
N LYS A 216 -27.26 3.66 -11.77
CA LYS A 216 -26.17 4.23 -12.56
C LYS A 216 -24.79 3.70 -12.15
N ALA A 217 -24.57 3.51 -10.85
CA ALA A 217 -23.34 2.90 -10.35
C ALA A 217 -23.20 1.45 -10.85
N GLU A 218 -24.28 0.66 -10.75
CA GLU A 218 -24.34 -0.72 -11.26
C GLU A 218 -24.12 -0.76 -12.79
N MET A 219 -24.77 0.11 -13.55
CA MET A 219 -24.55 0.20 -15.01
C MET A 219 -23.10 0.55 -15.38
N LYS A 220 -22.44 1.45 -14.65
CA LYS A 220 -21.04 1.81 -14.88
C LYS A 220 -20.11 0.63 -14.58
N GLU A 221 -20.38 -0.08 -13.49
CA GLU A 221 -19.61 -1.25 -13.08
C GLU A 221 -19.79 -2.42 -14.06
N ASP A 222 -21.02 -2.67 -14.50
CA ASP A 222 -21.35 -3.69 -15.51
C ASP A 222 -20.67 -3.38 -16.85
N ARG A 223 -20.66 -2.10 -17.26
CA ARG A 223 -19.94 -1.67 -18.47
C ARG A 223 -18.43 -1.93 -18.33
N ARG A 224 -17.79 -1.51 -17.23
CA ARG A 224 -16.36 -1.78 -16.95
C ARG A 224 -16.04 -3.27 -17.00
N ARG A 225 -16.93 -4.12 -16.45
CA ARG A 225 -16.73 -5.58 -16.45
C ARG A 225 -16.91 -6.22 -17.84
N ARG A 226 -17.87 -5.75 -18.62
CA ARG A 226 -18.06 -6.22 -20.01
C ARG A 226 -16.86 -5.85 -20.87
N GLU A 227 -16.43 -4.59 -20.81
CA GLU A 227 -15.25 -4.10 -21.54
C GLU A 227 -13.99 -4.85 -21.09
N ALA A 228 -13.78 -5.07 -19.78
CA ALA A 228 -12.65 -5.86 -19.29
C ALA A 228 -12.70 -7.33 -19.74
N LYS A 229 -13.89 -7.95 -19.76
CA LYS A 229 -14.08 -9.32 -20.25
C LYS A 229 -13.80 -9.43 -21.74
N GLU A 230 -14.25 -8.46 -22.52
CA GLU A 230 -14.01 -8.37 -23.97
C GLU A 230 -12.51 -8.15 -24.27
N ASN A 231 -11.83 -7.34 -23.45
CA ASN A 231 -10.40 -7.06 -23.58
C ASN A 231 -9.48 -8.07 -22.87
N GLY A 232 -10.03 -9.10 -22.22
CA GLY A 232 -9.24 -10.10 -21.48
C GLY A 232 -8.56 -9.61 -20.19
N ILE A 233 -8.97 -8.47 -19.63
CA ILE A 233 -8.46 -7.91 -18.38
C ILE A 233 -9.18 -8.56 -17.19
N ILE A 234 -8.42 -9.10 -16.23
CA ILE A 234 -8.97 -9.72 -15.02
C ILE A 234 -9.25 -8.62 -13.98
N LEU A 235 -10.52 -8.52 -13.56
CA LEU A 235 -10.94 -7.64 -12.47
C LEU A 235 -11.14 -8.43 -11.17
N GLU A 236 -11.22 -7.69 -10.06
CA GLU A 236 -11.58 -8.22 -8.75
C GLU A 236 -12.93 -8.94 -8.76
N LYS A 237 -13.03 -10.01 -7.96
CA LYS A 237 -14.25 -10.81 -7.85
C LYS A 237 -15.32 -10.00 -7.10
N PRO A 238 -16.54 -9.84 -7.65
CA PRO A 238 -17.59 -9.12 -6.95
C PRO A 238 -17.97 -9.85 -5.67
N ALA A 239 -18.17 -9.10 -4.59
CA ALA A 239 -18.79 -9.63 -3.39
C ALA A 239 -20.20 -10.17 -3.72
N PRO A 240 -20.61 -11.32 -3.18
CA PRO A 240 -21.95 -11.85 -3.43
C PRO A 240 -22.99 -10.83 -2.97
N LYS A 241 -23.89 -10.40 -3.87
CA LYS A 241 -24.99 -9.49 -3.54
C LYS A 241 -25.85 -10.15 -2.44
N SER A 242 -25.68 -9.71 -1.20
CA SER A 242 -26.44 -10.21 -0.04
C SER A 242 -27.86 -9.67 -0.14
N ASN A 243 -28.72 -10.37 -0.87
CA ASN A 243 -30.12 -9.98 -0.96
C ASN A 243 -30.78 -10.34 0.38
N PRO A 244 -31.38 -9.40 1.14
CA PRO A 244 -32.04 -9.75 2.39
C PRO A 244 -33.22 -10.71 2.19
N ALA A 245 -33.72 -10.85 0.95
CA ALA A 245 -34.67 -11.88 0.57
C ALA A 245 -34.03 -13.27 0.39
N SER A 246 -32.74 -13.37 0.02
CA SER A 246 -32.06 -14.65 -0.19
C SER A 246 -31.59 -15.30 1.12
N THR A 247 -31.46 -14.53 2.21
CA THR A 247 -31.23 -15.09 3.55
C THR A 247 -32.49 -15.76 4.10
N LYS A 248 -33.67 -15.44 3.55
CA LYS A 248 -34.91 -16.13 3.91
C LYS A 248 -34.93 -17.50 3.23
N ARG A 249 -35.07 -18.56 4.04
CA ARG A 249 -35.24 -19.92 3.53
C ARG A 249 -36.43 -19.95 2.57
N ARG A 250 -36.26 -20.58 1.40
CA ARG A 250 -37.34 -20.76 0.42
C ARG A 250 -38.54 -21.40 1.09
N GLU A 251 -39.70 -20.79 0.92
CA GLU A 251 -40.96 -21.34 1.38
C GLU A 251 -41.18 -22.71 0.74
N ARG A 252 -41.42 -23.74 1.56
CA ARG A 252 -41.56 -25.13 1.09
C ARG A 252 -43.00 -25.52 0.73
N GLY A 253 -43.88 -24.53 0.55
CA GLY A 253 -45.31 -24.75 0.30
C GLY A 253 -45.99 -25.52 1.44
N VAL A 254 -47.20 -26.00 1.19
CA VAL A 254 -47.92 -26.89 2.10
C VAL A 254 -47.38 -28.32 1.91
N GLY A 255 -47.09 -28.99 3.03
CA GLY A 255 -46.41 -30.29 3.07
C GLY A 255 -47.00 -31.33 2.11
N GLY A 256 -46.12 -32.09 1.45
CA GLY A 256 -46.51 -33.16 0.53
C GLY A 256 -47.23 -34.33 1.21
N ALA A 257 -47.57 -35.35 0.43
CA ALA A 257 -48.24 -36.55 0.92
C ALA A 257 -47.60 -37.10 2.20
N SER A 258 -48.42 -37.44 3.19
CA SER A 258 -47.97 -37.93 4.50
C SER A 258 -47.37 -39.34 4.46
N ILE A 259 -47.44 -40.01 3.31
CA ILE A 259 -47.03 -41.40 3.11
C ILE A 259 -45.95 -41.42 2.04
N GLY A 260 -44.82 -42.08 2.32
CA GLY A 260 -43.74 -42.24 1.36
C GLY A 260 -42.96 -40.95 1.05
N LYS A 261 -42.06 -41.03 0.08
CA LYS A 261 -41.22 -39.91 -0.38
C LYS A 261 -41.59 -39.54 -1.81
N PHE A 262 -42.05 -38.31 -2.01
CA PHE A 262 -42.29 -37.77 -3.35
C PHE A 262 -40.97 -37.28 -3.94
N ALA A 263 -40.50 -37.93 -5.01
CA ALA A 263 -39.28 -37.58 -5.71
C ALA A 263 -39.51 -37.66 -7.22
N GLY A 264 -39.16 -36.59 -7.95
CA GLY A 264 -39.22 -36.59 -9.41
C GLY A 264 -40.61 -36.82 -10.01
N GLY A 265 -41.69 -36.45 -9.32
CA GLY A 265 -43.07 -36.67 -9.78
C GLY A 265 -43.68 -38.03 -9.40
N ALA A 266 -42.88 -38.94 -8.82
CA ALA A 266 -43.34 -40.24 -8.36
C ALA A 266 -43.41 -40.30 -6.82
N LEU A 267 -44.44 -40.97 -6.31
CA LEU A 267 -44.59 -41.27 -4.89
C LEU A 267 -43.96 -42.63 -4.58
N ASN A 268 -42.83 -42.62 -3.89
CA ASN A 268 -42.14 -43.84 -3.48
C ASN A 268 -42.67 -44.31 -2.12
N LEU A 269 -43.38 -45.44 -2.11
CA LEU A 269 -43.97 -46.05 -0.92
C LEU A 269 -43.08 -47.16 -0.38
N SER A 270 -42.83 -47.18 0.94
CA SER A 270 -42.12 -48.30 1.55
C SER A 270 -43.06 -49.50 1.73
N LYS A 271 -42.51 -50.72 1.80
CA LYS A 271 -43.30 -51.93 2.12
C LYS A 271 -44.06 -51.79 3.44
N ARG A 272 -43.51 -51.04 4.41
CA ARG A 272 -44.14 -50.74 5.69
C ARG A 272 -45.37 -49.85 5.51
N ASP A 273 -45.27 -48.81 4.68
CA ASP A 273 -46.38 -47.91 4.39
C ASP A 273 -47.53 -48.66 3.72
N VAL A 274 -47.19 -49.52 2.75
CA VAL A 274 -48.16 -50.38 2.07
C VAL A 274 -48.83 -51.34 3.06
N ALA A 275 -48.06 -52.00 3.93
CA ALA A 275 -48.60 -52.91 4.93
C ALA A 275 -49.46 -52.21 5.99
N ALA A 276 -49.08 -51.00 6.41
CA ALA A 276 -49.84 -50.20 7.37
C ALA A 276 -51.21 -49.79 6.81
N ILE A 277 -51.28 -49.47 5.52
CA ILE A 277 -52.52 -49.09 4.83
C ILE A 277 -53.38 -50.31 4.49
N GLN A 278 -52.77 -51.41 4.03
CA GLN A 278 -53.49 -52.63 3.67
C GLN A 278 -54.00 -53.41 4.89
N GLY A 279 -53.43 -53.18 6.09
CA GLY A 279 -53.74 -53.90 7.30
C GLY A 279 -53.34 -55.38 7.25
N PRO A 280 -53.52 -56.15 8.34
CA PRO A 280 -53.29 -57.59 8.30
C PRO A 280 -54.24 -58.20 7.27
N ARG A 281 -53.68 -58.78 6.20
CA ARG A 281 -54.46 -59.50 5.17
C ARG A 281 -55.38 -60.48 5.90
N ARG A 282 -56.70 -60.27 5.86
CA ARG A 282 -57.67 -61.29 6.26
C ARG A 282 -57.39 -62.49 5.35
N THR A 283 -56.72 -63.50 5.89
CA THR A 283 -56.61 -64.80 5.25
C THR A 283 -58.05 -65.30 5.16
N THR A 284 -58.66 -65.19 3.99
CA THR A 284 -59.86 -65.96 3.67
C THR A 284 -59.44 -67.42 3.79
N LYS A 285 -59.73 -68.01 4.95
CA LYS A 285 -59.53 -69.43 5.25
C LYS A 285 -60.47 -70.20 4.33
N GLY A 286 -59.96 -70.43 3.12
CA GLY A 286 -60.59 -71.20 2.08
C GLY A 286 -60.80 -72.62 2.55
N LYS A 287 -62.05 -73.03 2.40
CA LYS A 287 -62.63 -74.37 2.55
C LYS A 287 -61.86 -75.38 1.67
N GLY A 288 -60.76 -75.91 2.18
CA GLY A 288 -59.96 -76.96 1.55
C GLY A 288 -60.48 -78.35 1.93
N ARG A 289 -61.14 -79.01 0.97
CA ARG A 289 -61.62 -80.39 1.02
C ARG A 289 -60.46 -81.37 1.29
N GLY A 290 -60.42 -81.99 2.47
CA GLY A 290 -59.66 -83.21 2.71
C GLY A 290 -60.59 -84.41 2.64
N ARG A 291 -60.63 -85.10 1.49
CA ARG A 291 -61.45 -86.29 1.25
C ARG A 291 -60.51 -87.48 1.03
N GLY A 292 -60.60 -88.47 1.93
CA GLY A 292 -60.16 -89.86 1.74
C GLY A 292 -58.68 -90.14 2.02
N ARG A 293 -58.26 -91.38 2.31
CA ARG A 293 -58.92 -92.65 2.66
C ARG A 293 -57.76 -93.65 2.89
N ARG A 294 -57.94 -94.58 3.83
CA ARG A 294 -57.13 -95.80 4.08
C ARG A 294 -55.86 -95.61 4.91
#